data_AF-A0A388JTW8-F1
#
_entry.id   AF-A0A388JTW8-F1
#
_cell.length_a   1.000
_cell.length_b   1.000
_cell.length_c   1.000
_cell.angle_alpha   90.00
_cell.angle_beta   90.00
_cell.angle_gamma   90.00
#
_symmetry.space_group_name_H-M   'P 1'
#
loop_
_entity.id
_entity.type
_entity.pdbx_description
1 polymer ?
#
loop_
_entity_poly.entity_id
_entity_poly.type
_entity_poly.pdbx_seq_one_letter_code
_entity_poly.pdbx_strand_id
1 'polypeptide(L)'
;MAAMVMAPKTGALLNGGATEARPGVFWMGPGTHPVPMSMHAGNRKRLVTKMLKRIQESGGSPRNSVVLLEGGVSETRYCTDHEPLFRQESYFSYLFGVKEPGFYGALDLATGKCFLFMPLLPKDYAVWMGTIHGPEHFKDMYEVDGVFYVEDMPEVLAEMGEGGERPTLYLLQGKNTDSGKMCKPASFKTAHAGHLKGPRSHLVQDPHEIEAGSTYAVEHELAKYIVKIRVQVCVSAVMGWSRS
;
A
#
# COMPACT_ATOMS: atom_id res chain seq x y z
N MET A 1 47.45 19.60 -34.01
CA MET A 1 46.65 18.87 -35.02
C MET A 1 45.97 17.70 -34.34
N ALA A 2 44.67 17.57 -34.54
CA ALA A 2 43.75 16.70 -33.82
C ALA A 2 43.77 15.23 -34.29
N ALA A 3 43.47 14.31 -33.38
CA ALA A 3 42.64 13.09 -33.60
C ALA A 3 42.54 12.33 -32.26
N MET A 4 41.49 12.53 -31.48
CA MET A 4 40.24 11.75 -31.49
C MET A 4 40.35 10.47 -30.65
N VAL A 5 39.96 10.61 -29.39
CA VAL A 5 39.76 9.52 -28.42
C VAL A 5 38.56 8.68 -28.89
N MET A 6 38.80 7.40 -29.16
CA MET A 6 37.77 6.42 -29.50
C MET A 6 36.99 6.04 -28.24
N ALA A 7 35.72 6.43 -28.17
CA ALA A 7 34.77 5.93 -27.20
C ALA A 7 34.45 4.45 -27.45
N PRO A 8 34.20 3.63 -26.41
CA PRO A 8 33.76 2.26 -26.61
C PRO A 8 32.34 2.24 -27.18
N LYS A 9 32.19 1.59 -28.34
CA LYS A 9 30.91 1.36 -29.02
C LYS A 9 29.99 0.57 -28.08
N THR A 10 28.91 1.19 -27.65
CA THR A 10 27.76 0.53 -27.04
C THR A 10 27.16 -0.43 -28.06
N GLY A 11 27.44 -1.72 -27.87
CA GLY A 11 26.79 -2.80 -28.60
C GLY A 11 25.32 -2.85 -28.20
N ALA A 12 24.45 -2.54 -29.17
CA ALA A 12 23.04 -2.87 -29.10
C ALA A 12 22.89 -4.39 -29.05
N LEU A 13 22.57 -4.92 -27.87
CA LEU A 13 21.94 -6.22 -27.74
C LEU A 13 20.43 -6.00 -27.69
N LEU A 14 19.81 -6.16 -28.86
CA LEU A 14 18.40 -6.44 -28.99
C LEU A 14 18.15 -7.79 -28.31
N ASN A 15 17.40 -7.82 -27.20
CA ASN A 15 16.76 -9.04 -26.72
C ASN A 15 15.59 -8.72 -25.78
N GLY A 16 14.40 -9.19 -26.17
CA GLY A 16 13.38 -9.75 -25.27
C GLY A 16 12.65 -8.80 -24.32
N GLY A 17 11.36 -8.56 -24.58
CA GLY A 17 10.46 -7.87 -23.67
C GLY A 17 10.32 -8.59 -22.32
N ALA A 18 10.89 -7.99 -21.29
CA ALA A 18 10.44 -8.11 -19.91
C ALA A 18 10.29 -6.68 -19.40
N THR A 19 9.12 -6.34 -18.89
CA THR A 19 8.90 -5.08 -18.17
C THR A 19 9.79 -5.09 -16.92
N GLU A 20 10.99 -4.51 -17.00
CA GLU A 20 11.87 -4.39 -15.85
C GLU A 20 11.12 -3.65 -14.74
N ALA A 21 10.87 -4.34 -13.63
CA ALA A 21 10.31 -3.75 -12.44
C ALA A 21 11.27 -2.64 -11.98
N ARG A 22 10.81 -1.39 -12.02
CA ARG A 22 11.58 -0.25 -11.56
C ARG A 22 11.30 -0.07 -10.07
N PRO A 23 12.32 -0.07 -9.19
CA PRO A 23 12.11 0.21 -7.78
C PRO A 23 11.45 1.59 -7.62
N GLY A 24 10.49 1.69 -6.71
CA GLY A 24 9.77 2.93 -6.40
C GLY A 24 8.84 3.46 -7.49
N VAL A 25 8.57 2.73 -8.59
CA VAL A 25 7.62 3.17 -9.63
C VAL A 25 6.73 2.03 -10.10
N PHE A 26 5.42 2.20 -9.94
CA PHE A 26 4.43 1.33 -10.57
C PHE A 26 4.28 1.68 -12.05
N TRP A 27 4.54 0.72 -12.94
CA TRP A 27 4.45 0.95 -14.38
C TRP A 27 4.04 -0.34 -15.10
N MET A 28 3.07 -0.23 -16.02
CA MET A 28 2.53 -1.38 -16.78
C MET A 28 3.08 -1.42 -18.22
N GLY A 29 4.23 -0.78 -18.46
CA GLY A 29 4.91 -0.77 -19.75
C GLY A 29 4.55 0.41 -20.66
N PRO A 30 5.11 0.43 -21.89
CA PRO A 30 4.99 1.56 -22.81
C PRO A 30 3.54 1.96 -23.09
N GLY A 31 3.26 3.27 -23.08
CA GLY A 31 1.90 3.82 -23.23
C GLY A 31 1.10 3.91 -21.94
N THR A 32 1.60 3.33 -20.84
CA THR A 32 1.01 3.46 -19.49
C THR A 32 1.68 4.56 -18.67
N HIS A 33 0.91 5.25 -17.82
CA HIS A 33 1.45 6.31 -16.95
C HIS A 33 2.21 5.68 -15.77
N PRO A 34 3.49 6.00 -15.57
CA PRO A 34 4.24 5.55 -14.40
C PRO A 34 3.75 6.30 -13.15
N VAL A 35 3.43 5.56 -12.09
CA VAL A 35 3.00 6.11 -10.80
C VAL A 35 4.15 5.95 -9.79
N PRO A 36 4.76 7.04 -9.31
CA PRO A 36 5.85 6.94 -8.34
C PRO A 36 5.31 6.58 -6.94
N MET A 37 5.97 5.66 -6.24
CA MET A 37 5.59 5.24 -4.89
C MET A 37 5.77 6.34 -3.85
N SER A 38 6.61 7.34 -4.14
CA SER A 38 6.73 8.56 -3.35
C SER A 38 5.41 9.32 -3.16
N MET A 39 4.43 9.14 -4.07
CA MET A 39 3.06 9.64 -3.89
C MET A 39 2.43 9.08 -2.60
N HIS A 40 2.54 7.77 -2.37
CA HIS A 40 2.05 7.10 -1.18
C HIS A 40 2.79 7.56 0.08
N ALA A 41 4.11 7.78 -0.01
CA ALA A 41 4.88 8.37 1.09
C ALA A 41 4.38 9.77 1.49
N GLY A 42 3.96 10.59 0.52
CA GLY A 42 3.29 11.87 0.78
C GLY A 42 1.98 11.70 1.54
N ASN A 43 1.15 10.75 1.10
CA ASN A 43 -0.13 10.44 1.74
C ASN A 43 0.04 10.00 3.21
N ARG A 44 1.04 9.14 3.50
CA ARG A 44 1.39 8.75 4.86
C ARG A 44 1.78 9.94 5.74
N LYS A 45 2.66 10.83 5.24
CA LYS A 45 3.07 12.04 5.99
C LYS A 45 1.89 12.95 6.35
N ARG A 46 0.93 13.10 5.43
CA ARG A 46 -0.30 13.88 5.68
C ARG A 46 -1.18 13.23 6.75
N LEU A 47 -1.35 11.91 6.68
CA LEU A 47 -2.08 11.17 7.70
C LEU A 47 -1.44 11.34 9.07
N VAL A 48 -0.11 11.15 9.18
CA VAL A 48 0.63 11.36 10.44
C VAL A 48 0.39 12.76 10.98
N THR A 49 0.56 13.79 10.16
CA THR A 49 0.40 15.20 10.58
C THR A 49 -0.99 15.46 11.16
N LYS A 50 -2.04 14.94 10.52
CA LYS A 50 -3.42 15.09 11.01
C LYS A 50 -3.67 14.33 12.31
N MET A 51 -3.21 13.08 12.37
CA MET A 51 -3.37 12.24 13.56
C MET A 51 -2.66 12.87 14.76
N LEU A 52 -1.44 13.37 14.57
CA LEU A 52 -0.69 14.10 15.60
C LEU A 52 -1.46 15.31 16.11
N LYS A 53 -2.03 16.13 15.21
CA LYS A 53 -2.84 17.29 15.59
C LYS A 53 -4.06 16.88 16.43
N ARG A 54 -4.78 15.83 16.03
CA ARG A 54 -5.94 15.31 16.79
C ARG A 54 -5.54 14.77 18.15
N ILE A 55 -4.43 14.04 18.24
CA ILE A 55 -3.94 13.49 19.50
C ILE A 55 -3.59 14.64 20.45
N GLN A 56 -2.97 15.70 19.94
CA GLN A 56 -2.68 16.92 20.71
C GLN A 56 -3.96 17.63 21.19
N GLU A 57 -4.96 17.79 20.31
CA GLU A 57 -6.25 18.41 20.65
C GLU A 57 -7.04 17.63 21.70
N SER A 58 -6.91 16.30 21.70
CA SER A 58 -7.54 15.42 22.70
C SER A 58 -6.74 15.29 24.00
N GLY A 59 -5.60 15.98 24.13
CA GLY A 59 -4.71 15.91 25.30
C GLY A 59 -3.95 14.58 25.41
N GLY A 60 -3.93 13.78 24.34
CA GLY A 60 -3.17 12.53 24.25
C GLY A 60 -1.70 12.75 23.93
N SER A 61 -0.90 11.71 24.16
CA SER A 61 0.51 11.67 23.75
C SER A 61 0.64 10.91 22.43
N PRO A 62 1.38 11.45 21.44
CA PRO A 62 1.66 10.72 20.21
C PRO A 62 2.74 9.64 20.39
N ARG A 63 3.42 9.60 21.54
CA ARG A 63 4.33 8.51 21.87
C ARG A 63 3.55 7.20 21.92
N ASN A 64 4.20 6.12 21.48
CA ASN A 64 3.62 4.77 21.49
C ASN A 64 2.29 4.70 20.71
N SER A 65 2.15 5.43 19.61
CA SER A 65 0.92 5.49 18.83
C SER A 65 1.14 4.98 17.42
N VAL A 66 0.46 3.90 17.04
CA VAL A 66 0.65 3.21 15.75
C VAL A 66 -0.69 3.07 15.04
N VAL A 67 -0.76 3.49 13.78
CA VAL A 67 -1.91 3.19 12.91
C VAL A 67 -1.70 1.81 12.30
N LEU A 68 -2.70 0.93 12.39
CA LEU A 68 -2.67 -0.42 11.82
C LEU A 68 -3.83 -0.61 10.86
N LEU A 69 -3.50 -1.05 9.64
CA LEU A 69 -4.45 -1.32 8.57
C LEU A 69 -4.26 -2.75 8.04
N GLU A 70 -5.39 -3.42 7.82
CA GLU A 70 -5.48 -4.72 7.17
C GLU A 70 -5.76 -4.49 5.68
N GLY A 71 -4.94 -5.06 4.81
CA GLY A 71 -5.19 -5.09 3.38
C GLY A 71 -6.30 -6.08 3.01
N GLY A 72 -6.72 -6.02 1.76
CA GLY A 72 -7.64 -6.97 1.17
C GLY A 72 -7.06 -8.38 1.13
N VAL A 73 -7.94 -9.37 1.25
CA VAL A 73 -7.62 -10.81 1.17
C VAL A 73 -8.14 -11.34 -0.17
N SER A 74 -7.47 -12.34 -0.75
CA SER A 74 -8.00 -13.03 -1.93
C SER A 74 -9.21 -13.87 -1.50
N GLU A 75 -10.34 -13.66 -2.16
CA GLU A 75 -11.58 -14.39 -1.89
C GLU A 75 -11.84 -15.42 -2.99
N THR A 76 -12.51 -16.52 -2.66
CA THR A 76 -12.95 -17.50 -3.64
C THR A 76 -14.43 -17.31 -3.97
N ARG A 77 -14.82 -17.63 -5.20
CA ARG A 77 -16.21 -17.49 -5.63
C ARG A 77 -17.06 -18.60 -5.01
N TYR A 78 -17.87 -18.23 -4.01
CA TYR A 78 -18.75 -19.15 -3.27
C TYR A 78 -17.96 -20.34 -2.68
N CYS A 79 -18.29 -21.57 -3.08
CA CYS A 79 -17.61 -22.80 -2.70
C CYS A 79 -16.66 -23.33 -3.79
N THR A 80 -16.40 -22.54 -4.84
CA THR A 80 -15.53 -22.93 -5.95
C THR A 80 -14.13 -22.40 -5.73
N ASP A 81 -13.11 -23.10 -6.26
CA ASP A 81 -11.71 -22.68 -6.22
C ASP A 81 -11.38 -21.55 -7.22
N HIS A 82 -12.41 -20.85 -7.74
CA HIS A 82 -12.23 -19.75 -8.67
C HIS A 82 -11.94 -18.45 -7.90
N GLU A 83 -10.71 -17.95 -8.00
CA GLU A 83 -10.32 -16.63 -7.48
C GLU A 83 -10.64 -15.52 -8.51
N PRO A 84 -11.49 -14.53 -8.19
CA PRO A 84 -11.66 -13.35 -9.02
C PRO A 84 -10.39 -12.49 -9.01
N LEU A 85 -10.27 -11.59 -9.99
CA LEU A 85 -9.13 -10.67 -10.04
C LEU A 85 -9.10 -9.82 -8.76
N PHE A 86 -8.02 -9.95 -7.99
CA PHE A 86 -7.85 -9.24 -6.73
C PHE A 86 -7.81 -7.73 -6.94
N ARG A 87 -8.53 -7.00 -6.09
CA ARG A 87 -8.47 -5.55 -5.98
C ARG A 87 -8.26 -5.19 -4.53
N GLN A 88 -7.25 -4.37 -4.28
CA GLN A 88 -6.88 -3.93 -2.95
C GLN A 88 -7.98 -3.08 -2.29
N GLU A 89 -8.02 -3.12 -0.96
CA GLU A 89 -8.80 -2.19 -0.13
C GLU A 89 -8.35 -0.74 -0.39
N SER A 90 -9.31 0.19 -0.52
CA SER A 90 -9.04 1.54 -1.02
C SER A 90 -8.13 2.34 -0.11
N TYR A 91 -8.34 2.33 1.21
CA TYR A 91 -7.51 3.08 2.17
C TYR A 91 -6.10 2.48 2.26
N PHE A 92 -5.98 1.16 2.21
CA PHE A 92 -4.70 0.46 2.17
C PHE A 92 -3.92 0.79 0.88
N SER A 93 -4.60 0.72 -0.27
CA SER A 93 -4.04 1.09 -1.57
C SER A 93 -3.61 2.56 -1.60
N TYR A 94 -4.39 3.46 -1.00
CA TYR A 94 -4.09 4.89 -0.92
C TYR A 94 -2.79 5.20 -0.16
N LEU A 95 -2.54 4.49 0.96
CA LEU A 95 -1.40 4.75 1.85
C LEU A 95 -0.12 3.99 1.49
N PHE A 96 -0.25 2.77 0.95
CA PHE A 96 0.89 1.89 0.71
C PHE A 96 1.12 1.57 -0.77
N GLY A 97 0.09 1.64 -1.63
CA GLY A 97 0.20 1.28 -3.04
C GLY A 97 0.36 -0.21 -3.31
N VAL A 98 0.19 -1.05 -2.29
CA VAL A 98 0.41 -2.50 -2.35
C VAL A 98 -0.66 -3.20 -3.20
N LYS A 99 -0.22 -4.01 -4.16
CA LYS A 99 -1.11 -4.76 -5.07
C LYS A 99 -1.40 -6.19 -4.61
N GLU A 100 -0.56 -6.76 -3.74
CA GLU A 100 -0.70 -8.14 -3.28
C GLU A 100 -1.77 -8.29 -2.18
N PRO A 101 -2.47 -9.43 -2.14
CA PRO A 101 -3.42 -9.74 -1.08
C PRO A 101 -2.72 -10.16 0.23
N GLY A 102 -3.42 -10.00 1.35
CA GLY A 102 -3.02 -10.54 2.66
C GLY A 102 -1.91 -9.75 3.37
N PHE A 103 -1.61 -8.54 2.91
CA PHE A 103 -0.66 -7.65 3.56
C PHE A 103 -1.32 -6.85 4.70
N TYR A 104 -0.52 -6.49 5.68
CA TYR A 104 -0.87 -5.48 6.69
C TYR A 104 0.12 -4.33 6.62
N GLY A 105 -0.27 -3.19 7.17
CA GLY A 105 0.53 -1.99 7.16
C GLY A 105 0.44 -1.28 8.50
N ALA A 106 1.61 -0.93 9.05
CA ALA A 106 1.73 -0.13 10.26
C ALA A 106 2.42 1.19 9.98
N LEU A 107 1.94 2.25 10.63
CA LEU A 107 2.51 3.58 10.55
C LEU A 107 2.72 4.09 11.97
N ASP A 108 3.99 4.26 12.35
CA ASP A 108 4.35 4.85 13.64
C ASP A 108 4.15 6.36 13.57
N LEU A 109 3.26 6.89 14.41
CA LEU A 109 2.94 8.31 14.43
C LEU A 109 4.05 9.15 15.07
N ALA A 110 4.88 8.56 15.93
CA ALA A 110 5.96 9.28 16.59
C ALA A 110 7.14 9.54 15.64
N THR A 111 7.57 8.51 14.90
CA THR A 111 8.70 8.62 13.97
C THR A 111 8.29 8.92 12.53
N GLY A 112 7.02 8.67 12.17
CA GLY A 112 6.54 8.70 10.80
C GLY A 112 6.99 7.52 9.94
N LYS A 113 7.62 6.50 10.54
CA LYS A 113 8.08 5.30 9.85
C LYS A 113 6.92 4.40 9.45
N CYS A 114 7.06 3.79 8.28
CA CYS A 114 6.09 2.94 7.63
C CYS A 114 6.62 1.51 7.52
N PHE A 115 5.84 0.55 7.99
CA PHE A 115 6.18 -0.87 7.96
C PHE A 115 5.09 -1.66 7.25
N LEU A 116 5.49 -2.67 6.48
CA LEU A 116 4.57 -3.64 5.87
C LEU A 116 4.77 -5.01 6.49
N PHE A 117 3.68 -5.77 6.58
CA PHE A 117 3.71 -7.18 6.97
C PHE A 117 3.21 -8.02 5.81
N MET A 118 4.07 -8.88 5.29
CA MET A 118 3.76 -9.77 4.18
C MET A 118 3.33 -11.16 4.67
N PRO A 119 2.41 -11.84 3.98
CA PRO A 119 2.05 -13.21 4.31
C PRO A 119 3.22 -14.16 4.03
N LEU A 120 3.41 -15.16 4.88
CA LEU A 120 4.35 -16.24 4.62
C LEU A 120 3.72 -17.21 3.59
N LEU A 121 4.33 -17.29 2.41
CA LEU A 121 3.85 -18.15 1.32
C LEU A 121 4.52 -19.54 1.37
N PRO A 122 3.77 -20.63 1.16
CA PRO A 122 4.34 -21.98 1.13
C PRO A 122 5.23 -22.17 -0.10
N LYS A 123 6.23 -23.06 -0.02
CA LYS A 123 7.17 -23.30 -1.13
C LYS A 123 6.48 -23.71 -2.43
N ASP A 124 5.40 -24.47 -2.34
CA ASP A 124 4.64 -24.94 -3.48
C ASP A 124 3.94 -23.80 -4.23
N TYR A 125 3.72 -22.64 -3.58
CA TYR A 125 3.19 -21.44 -4.21
C TYR A 125 4.06 -20.98 -5.38
N ALA A 126 5.38 -21.21 -5.29
CA ALA A 126 6.32 -20.81 -6.33
C ALA A 126 6.07 -21.51 -7.68
N VAL A 127 5.52 -22.73 -7.63
CA VAL A 127 5.23 -23.54 -8.82
C VAL A 127 4.08 -22.95 -9.62
N TRP A 128 3.09 -22.36 -8.94
CA TRP A 128 1.84 -21.90 -9.55
C TRP A 128 1.85 -20.41 -9.83
N MET A 129 2.41 -19.62 -8.92
CA MET A 129 2.25 -18.16 -8.88
C MET A 129 3.56 -17.41 -9.19
N GLY A 130 4.65 -18.14 -9.41
CA GLY A 130 5.94 -17.59 -9.81
C GLY A 130 6.89 -17.33 -8.64
N THR A 131 7.84 -16.42 -8.81
CA THR A 131 8.93 -16.25 -7.85
C THR A 131 8.42 -15.72 -6.50
N ILE A 132 8.76 -16.40 -5.41
CA ILE A 132 8.51 -15.90 -4.06
C ILE A 132 9.58 -14.85 -3.73
N HIS A 133 9.15 -13.60 -3.63
CA HIS A 133 10.03 -12.50 -3.27
C HIS A 133 10.19 -12.38 -1.75
N GLY A 134 11.39 -11.99 -1.30
CA GLY A 134 11.68 -11.74 0.10
C GLY A 134 11.30 -10.33 0.57
N PRO A 135 11.42 -10.03 1.88
CA PRO A 135 11.02 -8.74 2.45
C PRO A 135 11.72 -7.51 1.82
N GLU A 136 13.04 -7.60 1.56
CA GLU A 136 13.80 -6.49 0.96
C GLU A 136 13.30 -6.11 -0.44
N HIS A 137 12.78 -7.07 -1.22
CA HIS A 137 12.19 -6.76 -2.52
C HIS A 137 10.97 -5.84 -2.40
N PHE A 138 10.08 -6.13 -1.44
CA PHE A 138 8.89 -5.31 -1.21
C PHE A 138 9.22 -3.97 -0.56
N LYS A 139 10.28 -3.91 0.24
CA LYS A 139 10.78 -2.68 0.85
C LYS A 139 11.20 -1.67 -0.22
N ASP A 140 12.02 -2.11 -1.18
CA ASP A 140 12.49 -1.28 -2.29
C ASP A 140 11.37 -0.98 -3.29
N MET A 141 10.46 -1.94 -3.51
CA MET A 141 9.33 -1.76 -4.42
C MET A 141 8.35 -0.70 -3.91
N TYR A 142 8.02 -0.70 -2.62
CA TYR A 142 7.01 0.17 -2.02
C TYR A 142 7.56 1.40 -1.30
N GLU A 143 8.88 1.57 -1.28
CA GLU A 143 9.56 2.67 -0.59
C GLU A 143 9.08 2.81 0.88
N VAL A 144 9.15 1.70 1.62
CA VAL A 144 8.80 1.62 3.05
C VAL A 144 10.04 1.41 3.91
N ASP A 145 9.95 1.74 5.20
CA ASP A 145 11.10 1.68 6.12
C ASP A 145 11.48 0.24 6.50
N GLY A 146 10.51 -0.67 6.50
CA GLY A 146 10.75 -2.09 6.77
C GLY A 146 9.61 -2.99 6.34
N VAL A 147 9.93 -4.25 6.08
CA VAL A 147 8.99 -5.31 5.74
C VAL A 147 9.27 -6.52 6.60
N PHE A 148 8.23 -7.06 7.23
CA PHE A 148 8.30 -8.23 8.11
C PHE A 148 7.23 -9.25 7.72
N TYR A 149 7.25 -10.44 8.32
CA TYR A 149 6.15 -11.39 8.14
C TYR A 149 4.97 -11.05 9.05
N VAL A 150 3.76 -11.42 8.63
CA VAL A 150 2.54 -11.26 9.45
C VAL A 150 2.63 -12.02 10.78
N GLU A 151 3.37 -13.12 10.83
CA GLU A 151 3.58 -13.91 12.06
C GLU A 151 4.39 -13.13 13.11
N ASP A 152 5.36 -12.33 12.67
CA ASP A 152 6.23 -11.53 13.53
C ASP A 152 5.58 -10.19 13.93
N MET A 153 4.43 -9.85 13.35
CA MET A 153 3.76 -8.56 13.58
C MET A 153 3.51 -8.24 15.07
N PRO A 154 3.08 -9.17 15.95
CA PRO A 154 2.90 -8.87 17.36
C PRO A 154 4.21 -8.46 18.06
N GLU A 155 5.34 -9.06 17.68
CA GLU A 155 6.66 -8.76 18.24
C GLU A 155 7.14 -7.39 17.76
N VAL A 156 7.06 -7.14 16.45
CA VAL A 156 7.44 -5.85 15.86
C VAL A 156 6.58 -4.71 16.42
N LEU A 157 5.27 -4.91 16.59
CA LEU A 157 4.41 -3.91 17.22
C LEU A 157 4.79 -3.68 18.69
N ALA A 158 5.16 -4.72 19.44
CA ALA A 158 5.61 -4.56 20.82
C ALA A 158 6.91 -3.75 20.92
N GLU A 159 7.84 -3.93 19.98
CA GLU A 159 9.10 -3.15 19.90
C GLU A 159 8.88 -1.67 19.55
N MET A 160 7.80 -1.34 18.84
CA MET A 160 7.42 0.06 18.60
C MET A 160 6.95 0.78 19.87
N GLY A 161 6.69 0.05 20.96
CA GLY A 161 6.41 0.63 22.27
C GLY A 161 7.68 1.07 22.99
N GLU A 162 7.82 2.36 23.27
CA GLU A 162 8.90 2.88 24.11
C GLU A 162 8.66 2.56 25.60
N GLY A 163 9.74 2.29 26.35
CA GLY A 163 9.70 2.19 27.81
C GLY A 163 9.08 0.90 28.37
N GLY A 164 8.89 -0.14 27.55
CA GLY A 164 8.21 -1.37 27.96
C GLY A 164 6.69 -1.23 28.04
N GLU A 165 6.15 -0.10 27.59
CA GLU A 165 4.71 0.12 27.45
C GLU A 165 4.21 -0.38 26.09
N ARG A 166 2.95 -0.81 26.05
CA ARG A 166 2.32 -1.30 24.81
C ARG A 166 1.95 -0.11 23.92
N PRO A 167 2.12 -0.21 22.60
CA PRO A 167 1.60 0.81 21.70
C PRO A 167 0.06 0.86 21.77
N THR A 168 -0.45 2.08 21.63
CA THR A 168 -1.83 2.38 21.32
C THR A 168 -2.04 2.18 19.83
N LEU A 169 -2.94 1.27 19.46
CA LEU A 169 -3.25 0.99 18.06
C LEU A 169 -4.46 1.81 17.60
N TYR A 170 -4.29 2.50 16.48
CA TYR A 170 -5.35 3.22 15.78
C TYR A 170 -5.83 2.37 14.62
N LEU A 171 -7.04 1.82 14.76
CA LEU A 171 -7.64 0.95 13.74
C LEU A 171 -8.66 1.74 12.93
N LEU A 172 -8.76 1.44 11.63
CA LEU A 172 -9.80 1.99 10.77
C LEU A 172 -11.17 1.43 11.16
N GLN A 173 -12.10 2.31 11.53
CA GLN A 173 -13.49 1.92 11.70
C GLN A 173 -14.40 3.10 11.41
N GLY A 174 -15.27 2.98 10.43
CA GLY A 174 -16.31 3.98 10.25
C GLY A 174 -17.35 3.56 9.26
N LYS A 175 -18.39 4.38 9.14
CA LYS A 175 -19.51 4.13 8.25
C LYS A 175 -19.26 4.88 6.94
N ASN A 176 -19.19 4.15 5.84
CA ASN A 176 -19.21 4.76 4.52
C ASN A 176 -20.60 5.38 4.29
N THR A 177 -20.65 6.68 4.00
CA THR A 177 -21.91 7.45 3.89
C THR A 177 -22.76 7.03 2.70
N ASP A 178 -22.14 6.62 1.60
CA ASP A 178 -22.84 6.29 0.36
C ASP A 178 -23.45 4.89 0.39
N SER A 179 -22.68 3.92 0.87
CA SER A 179 -23.10 2.51 0.94
C SER A 179 -23.76 2.12 2.25
N GLY A 180 -23.58 2.93 3.30
CA GLY A 180 -24.01 2.64 4.67
C GLY A 180 -23.25 1.50 5.35
N LYS A 181 -22.25 0.90 4.69
CA LYS A 181 -21.46 -0.22 5.22
C LYS A 181 -20.41 0.27 6.21
N MET A 182 -20.09 -0.58 7.18
CA MET A 182 -19.01 -0.32 8.14
C MET A 182 -17.67 -0.86 7.60
N CYS A 183 -16.61 -0.06 7.70
CA CYS A 183 -15.25 -0.52 7.49
C CYS A 183 -14.88 -1.55 8.56
N LYS A 184 -14.33 -2.69 8.13
CA LYS A 184 -13.86 -3.75 9.01
C LYS A 184 -12.54 -3.30 9.65
N PRO A 185 -12.41 -3.28 10.99
CA PRO A 185 -11.14 -2.98 11.65
C PRO A 185 -10.15 -4.12 11.43
N ALA A 186 -8.86 -3.79 11.46
CA ALA A 186 -7.79 -4.75 11.28
C ALA A 186 -7.85 -5.85 12.37
N SER A 187 -7.90 -7.10 11.94
CA SER A 187 -7.92 -8.28 12.79
C SER A 187 -6.57 -8.99 12.73
N PHE A 188 -5.97 -9.24 13.89
CA PHE A 188 -4.72 -9.99 14.00
C PHE A 188 -4.70 -10.86 15.25
N LYS A 189 -3.97 -11.97 15.18
CA LYS A 189 -3.77 -12.85 16.33
C LYS A 189 -2.81 -12.16 17.29
N THR A 190 -3.27 -11.89 18.51
CA THR A 190 -2.37 -11.48 19.60
C THR A 190 -1.77 -12.74 20.21
N ALA A 191 -0.44 -12.87 20.17
CA ALA A 191 0.23 -13.95 20.90
C ALA A 191 -0.05 -13.75 22.40
N HIS A 192 -0.60 -14.79 23.04
CA HIS A 192 -0.96 -14.89 24.46
C HIS A 192 -2.31 -14.29 24.89
N ALA A 193 -3.37 -15.09 24.71
CA ALA A 193 -4.65 -14.99 25.42
C ALA A 193 -4.56 -15.33 26.93
N GLY A 194 -3.40 -15.14 27.56
CA GLY A 194 -3.15 -15.42 28.96
C GLY A 194 -2.42 -14.26 29.64
N HIS A 195 -3.12 -13.55 30.52
CA HIS A 195 -2.60 -12.57 31.48
C HIS A 195 -2.01 -11.24 30.99
N LEU A 196 -1.91 -10.99 29.68
CA LEU A 196 -1.48 -9.69 29.15
C LEU A 196 -2.60 -9.07 28.31
N LYS A 197 -3.31 -8.08 28.86
CA LYS A 197 -4.36 -7.32 28.13
C LYS A 197 -3.79 -6.85 26.78
N GLY A 198 -4.45 -7.20 25.67
CA GLY A 198 -4.03 -6.82 24.32
C GLY A 198 -3.77 -5.31 24.14
N PRO A 199 -3.16 -4.90 23.02
CA PRO A 199 -2.87 -3.48 22.77
C PRO A 199 -4.13 -2.62 22.92
N ARG A 200 -3.98 -1.41 23.45
CA ARG A 200 -5.10 -0.49 23.67
C ARG A 200 -5.53 0.05 22.31
N SER A 201 -6.63 -0.47 21.76
CA SER A 201 -7.13 -0.04 20.45
C SER A 201 -8.04 1.18 20.60
N HIS A 202 -7.67 2.29 19.95
CA HIS A 202 -8.57 3.39 19.67
C HIS A 202 -9.07 3.28 18.24
N LEU A 203 -10.37 3.46 18.05
CA LEU A 203 -11.00 3.34 16.75
C LEU A 203 -11.00 4.73 16.09
N VAL A 204 -10.39 4.84 14.92
CA VAL A 204 -10.46 6.05 14.10
C VAL A 204 -11.82 6.05 13.43
N GLN A 205 -12.75 6.84 13.97
CA GLN A 205 -14.17 6.80 13.65
C GLN A 205 -14.54 7.33 12.26
N ASP A 206 -13.68 8.14 11.65
CA ASP A 206 -13.94 8.75 10.34
C ASP A 206 -12.90 8.29 9.29
N PRO A 207 -13.28 7.38 8.38
CA PRO A 207 -12.44 6.88 7.30
C PRO A 207 -12.02 7.97 6.32
N HIS A 208 -12.84 9.02 6.14
CA HIS A 208 -12.53 10.10 5.20
C HIS A 208 -11.34 10.94 5.64
N GLU A 209 -10.95 10.88 6.91
CA GLU A 209 -9.78 11.59 7.39
C GLU A 209 -8.47 11.09 6.79
N ILE A 210 -8.44 9.81 6.39
CA ILE A 210 -7.31 9.23 5.66
C ILE A 210 -7.15 9.93 4.31
N GLU A 211 -8.24 10.26 3.63
CA GLU A 211 -8.25 10.79 2.27
C GLU A 211 -8.40 12.33 2.20
N ALA A 212 -8.88 12.98 3.27
CA ALA A 212 -9.27 14.40 3.23
C ALA A 212 -8.07 15.33 2.93
N GLY A 213 -7.97 15.80 1.70
CA GLY A 213 -6.89 16.69 1.24
C GLY A 213 -5.96 16.07 0.20
N SER A 214 -6.40 15.02 -0.50
CA SER A 214 -5.81 14.59 -1.77
C SER A 214 -5.66 15.80 -2.71
N THR A 215 -4.50 16.44 -2.66
CA THR A 215 -4.14 17.58 -3.51
C THR A 215 -2.66 17.49 -3.90
N TYR A 216 -2.16 16.28 -4.17
CA TYR A 216 -0.88 16.16 -4.87
C TYR A 216 -1.07 16.35 -6.37
N ALA A 217 -0.17 17.10 -6.99
CA ALA A 217 -0.08 17.23 -8.44
C ALA A 217 -0.01 15.85 -9.12
N VAL A 218 0.65 14.86 -8.50
CA VAL A 218 0.78 13.50 -9.03
C VAL A 218 -0.55 12.73 -9.05
N GLU A 219 -1.36 12.80 -7.98
CA GLU A 219 -2.70 12.19 -7.95
C GLU A 219 -3.60 12.83 -9.01
N HIS A 220 -3.47 14.14 -9.21
CA HIS A 220 -4.17 14.88 -10.24
C HIS A 220 -3.70 14.50 -11.66
N GLU A 221 -2.40 14.26 -11.88
CA GLU A 221 -1.88 13.74 -13.15
C GLU A 221 -2.37 12.32 -13.43
N LEU A 222 -2.45 11.44 -12.42
CA LEU A 222 -3.06 10.12 -12.55
C LEU A 222 -4.56 10.23 -12.90
N ALA A 223 -5.30 11.12 -12.24
CA ALA A 223 -6.69 11.36 -12.54
C ALA A 223 -6.89 11.88 -13.99
N LYS A 224 -6.06 12.82 -14.44
CA LYS A 224 -6.04 13.28 -15.84
C LYS A 224 -5.76 12.14 -16.80
N TYR A 225 -4.80 11.27 -16.48
CA TYR A 225 -4.47 10.12 -17.30
C TYR A 225 -5.65 9.13 -17.42
N ILE A 226 -6.33 8.84 -16.31
CA ILE A 226 -7.54 7.99 -16.30
C ILE A 226 -8.65 8.63 -17.14
N VAL A 227 -8.90 9.94 -16.97
CA VAL A 227 -9.89 10.68 -17.76
C VAL A 227 -9.52 10.66 -19.24
N LYS A 228 -8.25 10.85 -19.59
CA LYS A 228 -7.76 10.78 -20.97
C LYS A 228 -8.06 9.44 -21.61
N ILE A 229 -7.75 8.32 -20.94
CA ILE A 229 -8.07 6.98 -21.47
C ILE A 229 -9.58 6.81 -21.62
N ARG A 230 -10.36 7.16 -20.60
CA ARG A 230 -11.83 7.03 -20.64
C ARG A 230 -12.44 7.83 -21.80
N VAL A 231 -11.98 9.06 -22.02
CA VAL A 231 -12.40 9.90 -23.14
C VAL A 231 -12.00 9.26 -24.47
N GLN A 232 -10.78 8.75 -24.60
CA GLN A 232 -10.32 8.10 -25.84
C GLN A 232 -11.14 6.83 -26.16
N VAL A 233 -11.46 6.02 -25.15
CA VAL A 233 -12.35 4.85 -25.29
C VAL A 233 -13.75 5.29 -25.70
N CYS A 234 -14.30 6.32 -25.05
CA CYS A 234 -15.63 6.85 -25.37
C CYS A 234 -15.69 7.38 -26.81
N VAL A 235 -14.72 8.20 -27.23
CA VAL A 235 -14.61 8.72 -28.61
C VAL A 235 -14.47 7.58 -29.61
N SER A 236 -13.67 6.56 -29.31
CA SER A 236 -13.49 5.41 -30.20
C SER A 236 -14.78 4.58 -30.31
N ALA A 237 -15.52 4.40 -29.21
CA ALA A 237 -16.81 3.71 -29.23
C ALA A 237 -17.86 4.48 -30.05
N VAL A 238 -17.95 5.80 -29.89
CA VAL A 238 -18.88 6.66 -30.63
C VAL A 238 -18.50 6.72 -32.13
N MET A 239 -17.23 6.88 -32.45
CA MET A 239 -16.74 6.92 -33.84
C MET A 239 -16.82 5.55 -34.53
N GLY A 240 -16.65 4.46 -33.79
CA GLY A 240 -16.85 3.09 -34.27
C GLY A 240 -18.32 2.82 -34.60
N TRP A 241 -19.25 3.35 -33.80
CA TRP A 241 -20.69 3.22 -34.03
C TRP A 241 -21.19 4.06 -35.22
N SER A 242 -20.55 5.19 -35.51
CA SER A 242 -20.88 6.02 -36.67
C SER A 242 -20.44 5.43 -38.02
N ARG A 243 -19.67 4.34 -38.04
CA ARG A 243 -19.15 3.68 -39.26
C ARG A 243 -19.75 2.30 -39.53
N SER A 244 -20.73 1.87 -38.73
CA SER A 244 -21.52 0.64 -38.88
C SER A 244 -22.95 0.97 -39.27
#